data_AF-A0A6C0HTK2-F1
#
_entry.id   AF-A0A6C0HTK2-F1
#
_cell.length_a   1.000
_cell.length_b   1.000
_cell.length_c   1.000
_cell.angle_alpha   90.00
_cell.angle_beta   90.00
_cell.angle_gamma   90.00
#
_symmetry.space_group_name_H-M   'P 1'
#
loop_
_entity.id
_entity.type
_entity.pdbx_description
1 polymer ?
#
loop_
_entity_poly.entity_id
_entity_poly.type
_entity_poly.pdbx_seq_one_letter_code
_entity_poly.pdbx_strand_id
1 'polypeptide(L)'
;MLNIQKFFKRRKTLKNKIHKYISKKQDICCEEDIDRNFVIKQIIEKYKNICKILDEPDEYLNYIDNDLVKFIGYKVDLKKNKDNEGIKLCDEMHKRMYENNMVNEEKVEKILHDVPLYFLLSFLGYASYKEKGFSSHKENLSISV
;
A
#
# COMPACT_ATOMS: atom_id res chain seq x y z
N MET A 1 -1.23 -43.16 45.36
CA MET A 1 -1.02 -41.70 45.22
C MET A 1 0.04 -41.45 44.16
N LEU A 2 -0.29 -40.81 43.05
CA LEU A 2 0.65 -40.01 42.26
C LEU A 2 -0.17 -39.09 41.35
N ASN A 3 -0.25 -37.85 41.79
CA ASN A 3 -1.00 -36.76 41.20
C ASN A 3 -0.16 -36.17 40.06
N ILE A 4 -0.43 -36.56 38.82
CA ILE A 4 0.28 -36.03 37.64
C ILE A 4 -0.68 -35.07 36.92
N GLN A 5 -0.99 -33.95 37.57
CA GLN A 5 -1.44 -32.76 36.85
C GLN A 5 -0.25 -32.22 36.06
N LYS A 6 -0.05 -32.73 34.84
CA LYS A 6 0.84 -32.12 33.85
C LYS A 6 0.26 -30.75 33.47
N PHE A 7 0.71 -29.72 34.20
CA PHE A 7 0.59 -28.32 33.80
C PHE A 7 1.37 -28.13 32.49
N PHE A 8 0.73 -28.38 31.36
CA PHE A 8 1.21 -27.88 30.08
C PHE A 8 1.07 -26.37 30.11
N LYS A 9 2.11 -25.67 30.58
CA LYS A 9 2.32 -24.24 30.31
C LYS A 9 2.40 -24.10 28.79
N ARG A 10 1.25 -23.89 28.12
CA ARG A 10 1.19 -23.46 26.72
C ARG A 10 2.04 -22.20 26.62
N ARG A 11 3.27 -22.32 26.08
CA ARG A 11 4.12 -21.16 25.78
C ARG A 11 3.27 -20.22 24.91
N LYS A 12 2.91 -19.04 25.45
CA LYS A 12 2.16 -18.04 24.70
C LYS A 12 3.00 -17.66 23.48
N THR A 13 2.55 -18.08 22.30
CA THR A 13 3.20 -17.75 21.03
C THR A 13 3.28 -16.23 20.87
N LEU A 14 4.25 -15.75 20.10
CA LEU A 14 4.32 -14.33 19.74
C LEU A 14 2.99 -13.87 19.13
N LYS A 15 2.37 -14.70 18.27
CA LYS A 15 1.02 -14.51 17.75
C LYS A 15 -0.02 -14.23 18.84
N ASN A 16 -0.06 -15.04 19.90
CA ASN A 16 -1.00 -14.85 21.02
C ASN A 16 -0.69 -13.60 21.86
N LYS A 17 0.59 -13.21 21.98
CA LYS A 17 0.98 -11.97 22.67
C LYS A 17 0.54 -10.74 21.89
N ILE A 18 0.79 -10.73 20.57
CA ILE A 18 0.39 -9.66 19.65
C ILE A 18 -1.13 -9.54 19.63
N HIS A 19 -1.85 -10.64 19.40
CA HIS A 19 -3.30 -10.62 19.38
C HIS A 19 -3.89 -10.08 20.69
N LYS A 20 -3.40 -10.56 21.84
CA LYS A 20 -3.87 -10.05 23.15
C LYS A 20 -3.52 -8.58 23.40
N TYR A 21 -2.46 -8.06 22.80
CA TYR A 21 -2.08 -6.66 22.91
C TYR A 21 -2.90 -5.77 21.97
N ILE A 22 -3.06 -6.19 20.71
CA ILE A 22 -3.86 -5.49 19.71
C ILE A 22 -5.32 -5.46 20.14
N SER A 23 -5.93 -6.59 20.53
CA SER A 23 -7.32 -6.62 21.00
C SER A 23 -7.58 -5.83 22.30
N LYS A 24 -6.53 -5.33 22.98
CA LYS A 24 -6.66 -4.41 24.12
C LYS A 24 -6.59 -2.94 23.70
N LYS A 25 -5.88 -2.63 22.61
CA LYS A 25 -6.08 -1.36 21.93
C LYS A 25 -7.42 -1.47 21.18
N GLN A 26 -8.18 -0.39 21.07
CA GLN A 26 -9.20 -0.36 20.03
C GLN A 26 -8.48 -0.71 18.71
N ASP A 27 -9.05 -1.64 17.94
CA ASP A 27 -8.49 -1.97 16.62
C ASP A 27 -8.33 -0.67 15.86
N ILE A 28 -7.26 -0.54 15.06
CA ILE A 28 -7.24 0.45 13.98
C ILE A 28 -8.23 -0.09 12.94
N CYS A 29 -9.52 0.00 13.24
CA CYS A 29 -10.62 -0.49 12.41
C CYS A 29 -11.24 0.62 11.58
N CYS A 30 -11.01 1.85 12.01
CA CYS A 30 -11.99 2.91 11.86
C CYS A 30 -11.28 4.17 11.37
N GLU A 31 -11.94 4.90 10.47
CA GLU A 31 -11.41 6.15 9.87
C GLU A 31 -10.99 7.16 10.95
N GLU A 32 -11.68 7.15 12.09
CA GLU A 32 -11.44 8.05 13.23
C GLU A 32 -10.06 7.91 13.86
N ASP A 33 -9.43 6.72 13.73
CA ASP A 33 -8.11 6.44 14.31
C ASP A 33 -6.94 6.79 13.38
N ILE A 34 -7.24 7.15 12.12
CA ILE A 34 -6.23 7.38 11.08
C ILE A 34 -6.41 8.77 10.46
N ASP A 35 -5.35 9.57 10.52
CA ASP A 35 -5.24 10.77 9.68
C ASP A 35 -4.97 10.35 8.22
N ARG A 36 -6.03 10.32 7.42
CA ARG A 36 -6.00 9.99 5.99
C ARG A 36 -5.08 10.92 5.20
N ASN A 37 -5.06 12.22 5.51
CA ASN A 37 -4.21 13.18 4.82
C ASN A 37 -2.74 12.88 5.09
N PHE A 38 -2.40 12.51 6.32
CA PHE A 38 -1.05 12.08 6.67
C PHE A 38 -0.62 10.81 5.93
N VAL A 39 -1.53 9.84 5.78
CA VAL A 39 -1.26 8.61 5.00
C VAL A 39 -1.04 8.93 3.52
N ILE A 40 -1.90 9.76 2.92
CA ILE A 40 -1.78 10.18 1.51
C ILE A 40 -0.45 10.90 1.27
N LYS A 41 -0.08 11.83 2.15
CA LYS A 41 1.20 12.53 2.09
C LYS A 41 2.38 11.55 2.11
N GLN A 42 2.36 10.56 3.00
CA GLN A 42 3.41 9.54 3.05
C GLN A 42 3.48 8.71 1.77
N ILE A 43 2.35 8.37 1.15
CA ILE A 43 2.33 7.66 -0.14
C ILE A 43 3.03 8.52 -1.20
N ILE A 44 2.65 9.79 -1.34
CA ILE A 44 3.24 10.70 -2.32
C ILE A 44 4.75 10.87 -2.11
N GLU A 45 5.19 11.09 -0.86
CA GLU A 45 6.61 11.23 -0.53
C GLU A 45 7.42 9.98 -0.91
N LYS A 46 6.87 8.78 -0.70
CA LYS A 46 7.53 7.53 -1.07
C LYS A 46 7.72 7.39 -2.57
N TYR A 47 6.71 7.74 -3.37
CA TYR A 47 6.84 7.72 -4.83
C TYR A 47 7.79 8.81 -5.34
N LYS A 48 7.78 10.01 -4.74
CA LYS A 48 8.81 11.04 -5.02
C LYS A 48 10.22 10.51 -4.76
N ASN A 49 10.43 9.78 -3.66
CA ASN A 49 11.73 9.15 -3.34
C ASN A 49 12.12 8.05 -4.33
N ILE A 50 11.19 7.17 -4.70
CA ILE A 50 11.41 6.13 -5.72
C ILE A 50 11.86 6.75 -7.04
N CYS A 51 11.12 7.75 -7.53
CA CYS A 51 11.43 8.47 -8.75
C CYS A 51 12.77 9.20 -8.68
N LYS A 52 13.12 9.78 -7.52
CA LYS A 52 14.45 10.35 -7.30
C LYS A 52 15.58 9.31 -7.36
N ILE A 53 15.32 8.07 -6.93
CA ILE A 53 16.30 6.97 -7.05
C ILE A 53 16.48 6.56 -8.51
N LEU A 54 15.41 6.60 -9.30
CA LEU A 54 15.37 6.23 -10.71
C LEU A 54 15.80 7.34 -11.68
N ASP A 55 16.09 8.54 -11.18
CA ASP A 55 16.39 9.74 -11.99
C ASP A 55 15.21 10.21 -12.87
N GLU A 56 13.98 10.00 -12.38
CA GLU A 56 12.72 10.35 -13.06
C GLU A 56 11.79 11.17 -12.12
N PRO A 57 12.23 12.30 -11.53
CA PRO A 57 11.54 12.97 -10.41
C PRO A 57 10.11 13.40 -10.71
N ASP A 58 9.78 13.70 -11.97
CA ASP A 58 8.46 14.19 -12.39
C ASP A 58 7.45 13.07 -12.65
N GLU A 59 7.89 11.81 -12.67
CA GLU A 59 7.04 10.65 -13.03
C GLU A 59 6.24 10.08 -11.85
N TYR A 60 6.47 10.56 -10.62
CA TYR A 60 5.92 9.92 -9.41
C TYR A 60 4.40 9.77 -9.43
N LEU A 61 3.66 10.72 -10.03
CA LEU A 61 2.22 10.63 -10.21
C LEU A 61 1.80 9.51 -11.18
N ASN A 62 2.54 9.33 -12.28
CA ASN A 62 2.31 8.25 -13.22
C ASN A 62 2.60 6.89 -12.56
N TYR A 63 3.62 6.80 -11.70
CA TYR A 63 3.86 5.59 -10.92
C TYR A 63 2.72 5.29 -9.94
N ILE A 64 2.18 6.31 -9.26
CA ILE A 64 1.02 6.15 -8.37
C ILE A 64 -0.19 5.65 -9.15
N ASP A 65 -0.57 6.31 -10.24
CA ASP A 65 -1.71 5.91 -11.09
C ASP A 65 -1.58 4.44 -11.51
N ASN A 66 -0.44 4.10 -12.14
CA ASN A 66 -0.16 2.75 -12.63
C ASN A 66 -0.23 1.67 -11.54
N ASP A 67 0.31 1.94 -10.35
CA ASP A 67 0.30 0.95 -9.29
C ASP A 67 -1.04 0.88 -8.57
N LEU A 68 -1.76 2.00 -8.46
CA LEU A 68 -3.09 2.02 -7.85
C LEU A 68 -4.09 1.23 -8.69
N VAL A 69 -4.08 1.35 -10.02
CA VAL A 69 -4.96 0.53 -10.87
C VAL A 69 -4.59 -0.95 -10.87
N LYS A 70 -3.31 -1.30 -10.66
CA LYS A 70 -2.89 -2.72 -10.53
C LYS A 70 -3.47 -3.41 -9.29
N PHE A 71 -3.82 -2.65 -8.25
CA PHE A 71 -4.47 -3.20 -7.07
C PHE A 71 -5.90 -3.70 -7.34
N ILE A 72 -6.56 -3.18 -8.38
CA ILE A 72 -7.81 -3.76 -8.89
C ILE A 72 -7.50 -5.04 -9.68
N GLY A 73 -6.51 -4.95 -10.56
CA GLY A 73 -5.98 -6.09 -11.29
C GLY A 73 -5.19 -5.66 -12.52
N TYR A 74 -4.32 -6.54 -13.02
CA TYR A 74 -3.63 -6.30 -14.28
C TYR A 74 -4.64 -6.29 -15.43
N LYS A 75 -4.67 -5.22 -16.21
CA LYS A 75 -5.64 -5.03 -17.31
C LYS A 75 -5.62 -6.18 -18.33
N VAL A 76 -4.48 -6.83 -18.53
CA VAL A 76 -4.33 -8.02 -19.39
C VAL A 76 -5.12 -9.20 -18.80
N ASP A 77 -4.99 -9.44 -17.50
CA ASP A 77 -5.69 -10.54 -16.81
C ASP A 77 -7.19 -10.27 -16.73
N LEU A 78 -7.60 -9.03 -16.44
CA LEU A 78 -9.00 -8.64 -16.43
C LEU A 78 -9.65 -8.88 -17.80
N LYS A 79 -8.98 -8.50 -18.90
CA LYS A 79 -9.45 -8.78 -20.26
C LYS A 79 -9.53 -10.27 -20.56
N LYS A 80 -8.50 -11.04 -20.20
CA LYS A 80 -8.46 -12.50 -20.38
C LYS A 80 -9.61 -13.20 -19.67
N ASN A 81 -9.93 -12.74 -18.46
CA ASN A 81 -11.01 -13.28 -17.63
C ASN A 81 -12.39 -12.69 -17.96
N LYS A 82 -12.48 -11.76 -18.91
CA LYS A 82 -13.70 -11.03 -19.27
C LYS A 82 -14.33 -10.29 -18.06
N ASP A 83 -13.49 -9.83 -17.14
CA ASP A 83 -13.89 -9.05 -15.98
C ASP A 83 -14.15 -7.60 -16.39
N ASN A 84 -15.35 -7.36 -16.94
CA ASN A 84 -15.76 -6.05 -17.42
C ASN A 84 -15.93 -5.02 -16.30
N GLU A 85 -16.19 -5.47 -15.07
CA GLU A 85 -16.34 -4.59 -13.91
C GLU A 85 -14.98 -4.03 -13.48
N GLY A 86 -13.99 -4.91 -13.33
CA GLY A 86 -12.61 -4.50 -13.03
C GLY A 86 -12.03 -3.58 -14.11
N ILE A 87 -12.28 -3.86 -15.40
CA ILE A 87 -11.83 -2.99 -16.50
C ILE A 87 -12.45 -1.60 -16.38
N LYS A 88 -13.76 -1.51 -16.15
CA LYS A 88 -14.46 -0.22 -15.98
C LYS A 88 -13.90 0.56 -14.81
N LEU A 89 -13.67 -0.10 -13.67
CA LEU A 89 -13.15 0.55 -12.48
C LEU A 89 -11.73 1.09 -12.71
N CYS A 90 -10.84 0.33 -13.36
CA CYS A 90 -9.51 0.81 -13.75
C CYS A 90 -9.61 2.03 -14.67
N ASP A 91 -10.48 1.99 -15.67
CA ASP A 91 -10.67 3.09 -16.61
C ASP A 91 -11.25 4.34 -15.94
N GLU A 92 -12.18 4.18 -14.99
CA GLU A 92 -12.73 5.29 -14.20
C GLU A 92 -11.68 5.92 -13.29
N MET A 93 -10.93 5.11 -12.53
CA MET A 93 -9.88 5.62 -11.64
C MET A 93 -8.82 6.37 -12.43
N HIS A 94 -8.33 5.76 -13.51
CA HIS A 94 -7.34 6.38 -14.40
C HIS A 94 -7.87 7.71 -14.94
N LYS A 95 -9.06 7.75 -15.55
CA LYS A 95 -9.63 9.01 -16.08
C LYS A 95 -9.80 10.09 -15.03
N ARG A 96 -10.18 9.72 -13.80
CA ARG A 96 -10.39 10.69 -12.71
C ARG A 96 -9.10 11.31 -12.21
N MET A 97 -7.93 10.69 -12.42
CA MET A 97 -6.63 11.24 -12.05
C MET A 97 -6.06 12.23 -13.09
N TYR A 98 -6.63 12.27 -14.29
CA TYR A 98 -6.09 13.06 -15.39
C TYR A 98 -6.73 14.44 -15.52
N GLU A 99 -5.93 15.43 -15.89
CA GLU A 99 -6.34 16.75 -16.33
C GLU A 99 -5.48 17.18 -17.52
N ASN A 100 -6.10 17.66 -18.61
CA ASN A 100 -5.38 18.04 -19.83
C ASN A 100 -4.40 16.96 -20.35
N ASN A 101 -4.81 15.69 -20.29
CA ASN A 101 -4.01 14.50 -20.66
C ASN A 101 -2.76 14.24 -19.80
N MET A 102 -2.61 14.90 -18.64
CA MET A 102 -1.54 14.63 -17.67
C MET A 102 -2.15 14.21 -16.34
N VAL A 103 -1.42 13.39 -15.57
CA VAL A 103 -1.83 13.06 -14.20
C VAL A 103 -1.68 14.31 -13.33
N ASN A 104 -2.71 14.63 -12.56
CA ASN A 104 -2.76 15.81 -11.69
C ASN A 104 -2.71 15.39 -10.20
N GLU A 105 -1.85 16.02 -9.41
CA GLU A 105 -1.62 15.69 -7.99
C GLU A 105 -2.89 15.84 -7.14
N GLU A 106 -3.64 16.95 -7.29
CA GLU A 106 -4.89 17.16 -6.56
C GLU A 106 -5.93 16.09 -6.88
N LYS A 107 -5.99 15.64 -8.14
CA LYS A 107 -6.89 14.56 -8.56
C LYS A 107 -6.46 13.19 -8.02
N VAL A 108 -5.15 12.92 -7.98
CA VAL A 108 -4.61 11.72 -7.33
C VAL A 108 -4.93 11.71 -5.84
N GLU A 109 -4.72 12.84 -5.14
CA GLU A 109 -5.07 12.98 -3.73
C GLU A 109 -6.56 12.72 -3.47
N LYS A 110 -7.45 13.27 -4.32
CA LYS A 110 -8.89 12.99 -4.23
C LYS A 110 -9.20 11.50 -4.40
N ILE A 111 -8.57 10.82 -5.35
CA ILE A 111 -8.79 9.38 -5.52
C ILE A 111 -8.27 8.59 -4.31
N LEU A 112 -7.09 8.92 -3.79
CA LEU A 112 -6.57 8.28 -2.58
C LEU A 112 -7.44 8.59 -1.34
N HIS A 113 -8.12 9.73 -1.34
CA HIS A 113 -9.09 10.05 -0.30
C HIS A 113 -10.38 9.22 -0.43
N ASP A 114 -10.81 8.91 -1.65
CA ASP A 114 -12.07 8.19 -1.92
C ASP A 114 -11.96 6.66 -1.77
N VAL A 115 -10.75 6.08 -1.85
CA VAL A 115 -10.58 4.62 -1.69
C VAL A 115 -10.85 4.17 -0.24
N PRO A 116 -11.32 2.92 -0.03
CA PRO A 116 -11.49 2.37 1.31
C PRO A 116 -10.21 2.42 2.15
N LEU A 117 -10.32 2.67 3.46
CA LEU A 117 -9.15 2.79 4.35
C LEU A 117 -8.21 1.59 4.28
N TYR A 118 -8.74 0.37 4.28
CA TYR A 118 -7.92 -0.85 4.18
C TYR A 118 -7.10 -0.88 2.89
N PHE A 119 -7.65 -0.35 1.79
CA PHE A 119 -7.00 -0.26 0.49
C PHE A 119 -5.89 0.79 0.53
N LEU A 120 -6.18 1.96 1.10
CA LEU A 120 -5.20 3.04 1.29
C LEU A 120 -4.00 2.57 2.14
N LEU A 121 -4.26 1.91 3.26
CA LEU A 121 -3.21 1.38 4.14
C LEU A 121 -2.40 0.25 3.47
N SER A 122 -3.07 -0.61 2.69
CA SER A 122 -2.39 -1.64 1.90
C SER A 122 -1.48 -1.01 0.84
N PHE A 123 -1.95 0.06 0.19
CA PHE A 123 -1.17 0.80 -0.80
C PHE A 123 0.04 1.52 -0.17
N LEU A 124 -0.11 2.11 1.02
CA LEU A 124 1.02 2.64 1.80
C LEU A 124 2.06 1.55 2.11
N GLY A 125 1.59 0.36 2.51
CA GLY A 125 2.46 -0.80 2.74
C GLY A 125 3.24 -1.20 1.50
N TYR A 126 2.57 -1.25 0.34
CA TYR A 126 3.21 -1.55 -0.95
C TYR A 126 4.22 -0.47 -1.36
N ALA A 127 3.87 0.81 -1.26
CA ALA A 127 4.78 1.91 -1.55
C ALA A 127 6.05 1.83 -0.68
N SER A 128 5.90 1.50 0.60
CA SER A 128 7.02 1.32 1.53
C SER A 128 7.91 0.13 1.16
N TYR A 129 7.31 -0.99 0.76
CA TYR A 129 8.05 -2.16 0.29
C TYR A 129 8.83 -1.85 -0.99
N LYS A 130 8.20 -1.16 -1.95
CA LYS A 130 8.78 -0.78 -3.23
C LYS A 130 9.97 0.17 -3.04
N GLU A 131 9.81 1.23 -2.24
CA GLU A 131 10.87 2.19 -1.90
C GLU A 131 12.10 1.51 -1.29
N LYS A 132 11.88 0.58 -0.35
CA LYS A 132 12.97 -0.21 0.26
C LYS A 132 13.67 -1.09 -0.78
N GLY A 133 12.92 -1.69 -1.70
CA GLY A 133 13.45 -2.46 -2.83
C GLY A 133 14.43 -1.63 -3.65
N PHE A 134 14.06 -0.44 -4.09
CA PHE A 134 14.95 0.44 -4.85
C PHE A 134 16.15 0.96 -4.06
N SER A 135 15.95 1.29 -2.78
CA SER A 135 17.03 1.81 -1.93
C SER A 135 18.15 0.77 -1.74
N SER A 136 17.77 -0.48 -1.46
CA SER A 136 18.72 -1.60 -1.32
C SER A 136 19.46 -1.93 -2.63
N HIS A 137 18.84 -1.73 -3.79
CA HIS A 137 19.51 -1.93 -5.08
C HIS A 137 20.55 -0.82 -5.35
N LYS A 138 20.25 0.43 -4.99
CA LYS A 138 21.19 1.55 -5.13
C LYS A 138 22.43 1.37 -4.25
N GLU A 139 22.27 0.91 -3.01
CA GLU A 139 23.38 0.63 -2.10
C GLU A 139 24.31 -0.46 -2.66
N ASN A 140 23.76 -1.55 -3.21
CA ASN A 140 24.56 -2.61 -3.82
C ASN A 140 25.33 -2.15 -5.06
N LEU A 141 24.76 -1.26 -5.87
CA LEU A 141 25.45 -0.66 -7.01
C LEU A 141 26.59 0.29 -6.58
N SER A 142 26.42 1.01 -5.47
CA SER A 142 27.47 1.91 -4.95
C SER A 142 28.63 1.21 -4.25
N ILE A 143 28.46 -0.05 -3.81
CA ILE A 143 29.53 -0.87 -3.19
C ILE A 143 30.35 -1.62 -4.26
N SER A 144 29.88 -1.65 -5.51
CA SER A 144 30.48 -2.39 -6.62
C SER A 144 31.43 -1.55 -7.49
N VAL A 145 31.74 -0.32 -7.07
CA VAL A 145 32.66 0.63 -7.74
C VAL A 145 33.85 0.87 -6.82
#